data_AF-A0A1V3HA76-F1
#
_entry.id   AF-A0A1V3HA76-F1
#
_cell.length_a   1.000
_cell.length_b   1.000
_cell.length_c   1.000
_cell.angle_alpha   90.00
_cell.angle_beta   90.00
_cell.angle_gamma   90.00
#
_symmetry.space_group_name_H-M   'P 1'
#
loop_
_entity.id
_entity.type
_entity.pdbx_description
1 polymer ?
#
loop_
_entity_poly.entity_id
_entity_poly.type
_entity_poly.pdbx_seq_one_letter_code
_entity_poly.pdbx_strand_id
1 'polypeptide(L)'
;MRYFYGITLAMFMAWPVHSEDLGRFDVPLLLGQWYWFSEASETSAPHPYKAINISFNSHYEFRIDMLRRNGKLETAAGQYSVTQQTLRLYDENGTDQVHAYQLNHHQLQLQGAIFTKLLPDNLSGLWRSNSIEGDDVSEDVDGVSLKLRPDFLFAMQVRGDSGRLVTHRGVYLVEGDHLMLIYKEGRHSSQYQLAADTLRLTNDVFGMEAVLQRQRQE
;
A
#
# COMPACT_ATOMS: atom_id res chain seq x y z
N MET A 1 20.18 -6.67 46.36
CA MET A 1 19.82 -5.77 45.24
C MET A 1 20.63 -6.15 44.02
N ARG A 2 19.98 -6.61 42.94
CA ARG A 2 20.50 -6.64 41.56
C ARG A 2 19.31 -6.89 40.64
N TYR A 3 18.83 -5.82 40.01
CA TYR A 3 17.77 -5.88 39.00
C TYR A 3 18.40 -6.28 37.67
N PHE A 4 17.95 -7.39 37.10
CA PHE A 4 18.18 -7.72 35.69
C PHE A 4 17.01 -7.15 34.89
N TYR A 5 17.26 -6.09 34.11
CA TYR A 5 16.34 -5.66 33.07
C TYR A 5 16.55 -6.56 31.85
N GLY A 6 15.60 -7.47 31.61
CA GLY A 6 15.49 -8.18 30.34
C GLY A 6 14.86 -7.28 29.31
N ILE A 7 15.62 -6.87 28.31
CA ILE A 7 15.10 -6.21 27.10
C ILE A 7 14.52 -7.31 26.23
N THR A 8 13.19 -7.40 26.15
CA THR A 8 12.49 -8.18 25.13
C THR A 8 12.54 -7.42 23.82
N LEU A 9 13.45 -7.84 22.94
CA LEU A 9 13.52 -7.39 21.55
C LEU A 9 12.31 -7.98 20.81
N ALA A 10 11.31 -7.16 20.50
CA ALA A 10 10.22 -7.54 19.62
C ALA A 10 10.76 -7.69 18.20
N MET A 11 11.03 -8.93 17.79
CA MET A 11 11.39 -9.28 16.43
C MET A 11 10.15 -9.09 15.56
N PHE A 12 10.08 -7.99 14.82
CA PHE A 12 9.17 -7.90 13.68
C PHE A 12 9.66 -8.90 12.64
N MET A 13 9.01 -10.07 12.54
CA MET A 13 9.18 -10.92 11.37
C MET A 13 8.59 -10.16 10.18
N ALA A 14 9.47 -9.59 9.35
CA ALA A 14 9.08 -9.17 8.01
C ALA A 14 8.82 -10.46 7.23
N TRP A 15 7.55 -10.76 6.96
CA TRP A 15 7.19 -11.88 6.10
C TRP A 15 7.70 -11.62 4.68
N PRO A 16 8.27 -12.63 4.00
CA PRO A 16 8.70 -12.47 2.62
C PRO A 16 7.48 -12.21 1.74
N VAL A 17 7.42 -11.02 1.13
CA VAL A 17 6.41 -10.65 0.14
C VAL A 17 6.85 -11.22 -1.21
N HIS A 18 6.00 -12.03 -1.86
CA HIS A 18 6.23 -12.46 -3.25
C HIS A 18 5.46 -11.57 -4.22
N SER A 19 6.16 -10.94 -5.16
CA SER A 19 5.61 -10.08 -6.22
C SER A 19 4.55 -10.77 -7.09
N GLU A 20 4.63 -12.09 -7.24
CA GLU A 20 3.72 -12.89 -8.07
C GLU A 20 2.26 -12.84 -7.59
N ASP A 21 2.03 -12.57 -6.30
CA ASP A 21 0.69 -12.65 -5.70
C ASP A 21 -0.13 -11.37 -5.90
N LEU A 22 0.51 -10.20 -5.80
CA LEU A 22 -0.12 -8.90 -6.03
C LEU A 22 -0.75 -8.80 -7.43
N GLY A 23 -0.09 -9.37 -8.44
CA GLY A 23 -0.52 -9.30 -9.84
C GLY A 23 -1.85 -10.03 -10.09
N ARG A 24 -2.12 -11.08 -9.31
CA ARG A 24 -3.29 -11.96 -9.45
C ARG A 24 -4.42 -11.62 -8.50
N PHE A 25 -4.18 -10.73 -7.52
CA PHE A 25 -5.18 -10.31 -6.57
C PHE A 25 -6.35 -9.57 -7.25
N ASP A 26 -7.58 -9.98 -6.91
CA ASP A 26 -8.81 -9.53 -7.58
C ASP A 26 -9.23 -8.12 -7.17
N VAL A 27 -8.95 -7.74 -5.91
CA VAL A 27 -9.37 -6.45 -5.33
C VAL A 27 -8.15 -5.67 -4.79
N PRO A 28 -7.15 -5.35 -5.63
CA PRO A 28 -5.84 -4.86 -5.16
C PRO A 28 -5.93 -3.55 -4.37
N LEU A 29 -6.95 -2.74 -4.64
CA LEU A 29 -7.20 -1.52 -3.89
C LEU A 29 -7.54 -1.75 -2.41
N LEU A 30 -7.96 -2.95 -2.01
CA LEU A 30 -8.24 -3.28 -0.60
C LEU A 30 -6.96 -3.41 0.22
N LEU A 31 -5.83 -3.73 -0.39
CA LEU A 31 -4.58 -4.02 0.30
C LEU A 31 -4.01 -2.79 1.02
N GLY A 32 -3.34 -3.02 2.14
CA GLY A 32 -2.71 -1.99 2.97
C GLY A 32 -3.51 -1.66 4.23
N GLN A 33 -3.22 -0.50 4.81
CA GLN A 33 -3.74 -0.08 6.12
C GLN A 33 -4.82 1.01 5.98
N TRP A 34 -5.92 0.80 6.67
CA TRP A 34 -7.12 1.62 6.65
C TRP A 34 -7.40 2.17 8.03
N TYR A 35 -7.60 3.47 8.13
CA TYR A 35 -7.76 4.14 9.42
C TYR A 35 -9.10 4.82 9.52
N TRP A 36 -9.75 4.64 10.65
CA TRP A 36 -10.90 5.40 11.05
C TRP A 36 -10.62 6.04 12.41
N PHE A 37 -11.04 7.30 12.56
CA PHE A 37 -10.89 8.07 13.79
C PHE A 37 -12.26 8.59 14.20
N SER A 38 -12.56 8.55 15.49
CA SER A 38 -13.82 9.10 15.99
C SER A 38 -13.78 10.62 15.95
N GLU A 39 -14.82 11.22 15.37
CA GLU A 39 -15.06 12.67 15.42
C GLU A 39 -15.77 13.10 16.73
N ALA A 40 -16.29 12.13 17.49
CA ALA A 40 -17.04 12.41 18.71
C ALA A 40 -16.11 12.80 19.88
N SER A 41 -16.54 13.78 20.67
CA SER A 41 -15.88 14.11 21.93
C SER A 41 -16.02 12.96 22.94
N GLU A 42 -15.15 12.93 23.95
CA GLU A 42 -15.08 11.84 24.94
C GLU A 42 -16.41 11.59 25.68
N THR A 43 -17.27 12.61 25.80
CA THR A 43 -18.53 12.56 26.56
C THR A 43 -19.79 12.27 25.73
N SER A 44 -19.72 12.26 24.40
CA SER A 44 -20.91 12.07 23.54
C SER A 44 -20.78 10.92 22.55
N ALA A 45 -19.72 10.12 22.65
CA ALA A 45 -19.42 9.09 21.67
C ALA A 45 -20.43 7.91 21.74
N PRO A 46 -21.03 7.52 20.61
CA PRO A 46 -21.97 6.39 20.55
C PRO A 46 -21.28 5.02 20.65
N HIS A 47 -19.94 4.98 20.67
CA HIS A 47 -19.12 3.77 20.71
C HIS A 47 -17.87 3.97 21.59
N PRO A 48 -17.24 2.89 22.10
CA PRO A 48 -16.11 3.00 23.03
C PRO A 48 -14.75 3.29 22.37
N TYR A 49 -14.67 3.28 21.04
CA TYR A 49 -13.42 3.41 20.29
C TYR A 49 -13.10 4.87 19.92
N LYS A 50 -11.81 5.22 19.92
CA LYS A 50 -11.29 6.49 19.41
C LYS A 50 -10.62 6.35 18.04
N ALA A 51 -10.06 5.18 17.75
CA ALA A 51 -9.45 4.86 16.48
C ALA A 51 -9.58 3.37 16.17
N ILE A 52 -9.66 3.04 14.89
CA ILE A 52 -9.63 1.66 14.39
C ILE A 52 -8.67 1.65 13.20
N ASN A 53 -7.72 0.72 13.21
CA ASN A 53 -6.90 0.36 12.05
C ASN A 53 -7.36 -1.02 11.56
N ILE A 54 -7.55 -1.15 10.26
CA ILE A 54 -7.76 -2.42 9.58
C ILE A 54 -6.65 -2.58 8.54
N SER A 55 -5.97 -3.72 8.55
CA SER A 55 -4.95 -4.07 7.56
C SER A 55 -5.35 -5.33 6.80
N PHE A 56 -5.11 -5.32 5.49
CA PHE A 56 -5.27 -6.46 4.59
C PHE A 56 -3.98 -6.64 3.80
N ASN A 57 -3.51 -7.89 3.68
CA ASN A 57 -2.36 -8.23 2.86
C ASN A 57 -2.74 -9.18 1.71
N SER A 58 -1.84 -9.34 0.75
CA SER A 58 -2.00 -10.24 -0.41
C SER A 58 -2.05 -11.72 -0.05
N HIS A 59 -1.61 -12.10 1.17
CA HIS A 59 -1.70 -13.46 1.70
C HIS A 59 -3.09 -13.80 2.27
N TYR A 60 -4.09 -12.95 2.00
CA TYR A 60 -5.46 -13.11 2.49
C TYR A 60 -5.57 -13.06 4.02
N GLU A 61 -4.65 -12.37 4.69
CA GLU A 61 -4.69 -12.15 6.13
C GLU A 61 -5.16 -10.74 6.47
N PHE A 62 -5.92 -10.63 7.55
CA PHE A 62 -6.33 -9.35 8.09
C PHE A 62 -5.91 -9.19 9.54
N ARG A 63 -5.74 -7.94 9.96
CA ARG A 63 -5.60 -7.55 11.35
C ARG A 63 -6.37 -6.26 11.62
N ILE A 64 -7.13 -6.25 12.70
CA ILE A 64 -7.91 -5.11 13.19
C ILE A 64 -7.37 -4.73 14.56
N ASP A 65 -6.90 -3.49 14.68
CA ASP A 65 -6.49 -2.90 15.95
C ASP A 65 -7.49 -1.80 16.34
N MET A 66 -8.17 -1.98 17.47
CA MET A 66 -9.21 -1.08 17.98
C MET A 66 -8.73 -0.42 19.26
N LEU A 67 -8.53 0.89 19.20
CA LEU A 67 -8.06 1.66 20.33
C LEU A 67 -9.25 2.27 21.06
N ARG A 68 -9.49 1.82 22.30
CA ARG A 68 -10.54 2.35 23.16
C ARG A 68 -10.18 3.73 23.70
N ARG A 69 -11.22 4.49 24.08
CA ARG A 69 -11.11 5.80 24.73
C ARG A 69 -10.35 5.75 26.06
N ASN A 70 -10.49 4.67 26.81
CA ASN A 70 -9.72 4.42 28.03
C ASN A 70 -8.25 4.01 27.79
N GLY A 71 -7.79 4.02 26.53
CA GLY A 71 -6.41 3.68 26.16
C GLY A 71 -6.14 2.17 25.97
N LYS A 72 -7.11 1.29 26.26
CA LYS A 72 -6.96 -0.15 26.03
C LYS A 72 -6.96 -0.45 24.53
N LEU A 73 -6.00 -1.27 24.09
CA LEU A 73 -5.95 -1.81 22.73
C LEU A 73 -6.64 -3.19 22.69
N GLU A 74 -7.49 -3.39 21.69
CA GLU A 74 -8.09 -4.69 21.36
C GLU A 74 -7.70 -5.06 19.94
N THR A 75 -7.25 -6.30 19.74
CA THR A 75 -6.76 -6.80 18.46
C THR A 75 -7.58 -8.01 18.04
N ALA A 76 -7.95 -8.07 16.76
CA ALA A 76 -8.46 -9.26 16.10
C ALA A 76 -7.63 -9.52 14.85
N ALA A 77 -7.41 -10.79 14.52
CA ALA A 77 -6.68 -11.20 13.33
C ALA A 77 -7.27 -12.49 12.77
N GLY A 78 -6.97 -12.79 11.52
CA GLY A 78 -7.42 -14.00 10.87
C GLY A 78 -7.26 -13.94 9.37
N GLN A 79 -8.06 -14.75 8.68
CA GLN A 79 -8.05 -14.86 7.22
C GLN A 79 -9.25 -14.12 6.63
N TYR A 80 -9.18 -13.74 5.36
CA TYR A 80 -10.30 -13.14 4.66
C TYR A 80 -10.48 -13.69 3.25
N SER A 81 -11.68 -13.50 2.71
CA SER A 81 -11.96 -13.67 1.29
C SER A 81 -12.76 -12.46 0.82
N VAL A 82 -12.54 -12.05 -0.42
CA VAL A 82 -13.13 -10.81 -0.94
C VAL A 82 -13.63 -11.01 -2.36
N THR A 83 -14.80 -10.43 -2.63
CA THR A 83 -15.32 -10.20 -3.98
C THR A 83 -15.44 -8.70 -4.20
N GLN A 84 -15.92 -8.25 -5.37
CA GLN A 84 -16.12 -6.82 -5.62
C GLN A 84 -17.13 -6.13 -4.68
N GLN A 85 -17.96 -6.89 -3.95
CA GLN A 85 -19.06 -6.35 -3.14
C GLN A 85 -19.05 -6.85 -1.69
N THR A 86 -18.41 -7.99 -1.43
CA THR A 86 -18.46 -8.65 -0.14
C THR A 86 -17.06 -8.92 0.40
N LEU A 87 -16.87 -8.59 1.66
CA LEU A 87 -15.71 -8.95 2.46
C LEU A 87 -16.15 -9.97 3.50
N ARG A 88 -15.49 -11.11 3.54
CA ARG A 88 -15.74 -12.17 4.51
C ARG A 88 -14.49 -12.37 5.38
N LEU A 89 -14.65 -12.22 6.68
CA LEU A 89 -13.59 -12.38 7.68
C LEU A 89 -13.78 -13.71 8.42
N TYR A 90 -12.69 -14.42 8.63
CA TYR A 90 -12.61 -15.67 9.39
C TYR A 90 -11.69 -15.46 10.58
N ASP A 91 -12.24 -15.50 11.80
CA ASP A 91 -11.41 -15.42 13.01
C ASP A 91 -10.72 -16.77 13.32
N GLU A 92 -9.83 -16.78 14.32
CA GLU A 92 -9.09 -17.98 14.74
C GLU A 92 -10.00 -19.13 15.22
N ASN A 93 -11.24 -18.85 15.59
CA ASN A 93 -12.21 -19.85 16.05
C ASN A 93 -13.11 -20.36 14.90
N GLY A 94 -12.90 -19.87 13.67
CA GLY A 94 -13.69 -20.23 12.50
C GLY A 94 -15.05 -19.52 12.41
N THR A 95 -15.27 -18.46 13.19
CA THR A 95 -16.45 -17.60 13.05
C THR A 95 -16.36 -16.84 11.74
N ASP A 96 -17.40 -16.94 10.90
CA ASP A 96 -17.49 -16.19 9.66
C ASP A 96 -18.31 -14.91 9.83
N GLN A 97 -17.75 -13.79 9.38
CA GLN A 97 -18.46 -12.52 9.33
C GLN A 97 -18.47 -12.01 7.90
N VAL A 98 -19.67 -11.73 7.37
CA VAL A 98 -19.85 -11.25 6.00
C VAL A 98 -20.31 -9.81 6.02
N HIS A 99 -19.63 -8.97 5.25
CA HIS A 99 -19.88 -7.53 5.21
C HIS A 99 -19.98 -7.05 3.77
N ALA A 100 -20.99 -6.23 3.49
CA ALA A 100 -20.99 -5.40 2.29
C ALA A 100 -20.01 -4.23 2.50
N TYR A 101 -19.31 -3.85 1.44
CA TYR A 101 -18.38 -2.73 1.48
C TYR A 101 -18.42 -1.90 0.20
N GLN A 102 -17.94 -0.66 0.28
CA GLN A 102 -17.63 0.16 -0.89
C GLN A 102 -16.18 0.61 -0.82
N LEU A 103 -15.49 0.61 -1.96
CA LEU A 103 -14.06 0.86 -2.02
C LEU A 103 -13.74 1.76 -3.19
N ASN A 104 -12.91 2.77 -2.93
CA ASN A 104 -12.18 3.50 -3.94
C ASN A 104 -10.68 3.49 -3.59
N HIS A 105 -9.86 4.26 -4.31
CA HIS A 105 -8.40 4.24 -4.16
C HIS A 105 -7.89 4.77 -2.81
N HIS A 106 -8.68 5.51 -2.04
CA HIS A 106 -8.27 6.08 -0.75
C HIS A 106 -9.30 5.91 0.38
N GLN A 107 -10.52 5.43 0.11
CA GLN A 107 -11.58 5.20 1.08
C GLN A 107 -12.16 3.78 1.02
N LEU A 108 -12.39 3.21 2.19
CA LEU A 108 -13.11 1.96 2.42
C LEU A 108 -14.31 2.25 3.31
N GLN A 109 -15.53 2.07 2.81
CA GLN A 109 -16.74 2.12 3.60
C GLN A 109 -17.12 0.71 4.03
N LEU A 110 -17.18 0.47 5.34
CA LEU A 110 -17.48 -0.83 5.93
C LEU A 110 -18.38 -0.62 7.15
N GLN A 111 -19.54 -1.28 7.17
CA GLN A 111 -20.50 -1.21 8.29
C GLN A 111 -20.89 0.23 8.72
N GLY A 112 -21.02 1.13 7.74
CA GLY A 112 -21.34 2.54 7.98
C GLY A 112 -20.17 3.42 8.43
N ALA A 113 -19.01 2.85 8.73
CA ALA A 113 -17.77 3.60 8.97
C ALA A 113 -17.01 3.84 7.66
N ILE A 114 -16.37 5.01 7.55
CA ILE A 114 -15.52 5.38 6.42
C ILE A 114 -14.07 5.38 6.89
N PHE A 115 -13.29 4.42 6.40
CA PHE A 115 -11.86 4.32 6.65
C PHE A 115 -11.09 4.99 5.51
N THR A 116 -9.96 5.61 5.85
CA THR A 116 -9.07 6.28 4.90
C THR A 116 -7.72 5.57 4.87
N LYS A 117 -7.18 5.35 3.67
CA LYS A 117 -5.83 4.78 3.50
C LYS A 117 -4.78 5.87 3.72
N LEU A 118 -3.77 5.58 4.55
CA LEU A 118 -2.64 6.48 4.77
C LEU A 118 -1.43 6.00 3.98
N LEU A 119 -0.68 6.92 3.38
CA LEU A 119 0.55 6.59 2.67
C LEU A 119 1.72 6.42 3.65
N PRO A 120 2.71 5.57 3.30
CA PRO A 120 4.03 5.67 3.87
C PRO A 120 4.63 7.05 3.55
N ASP A 121 5.16 7.71 4.58
CA ASP A 121 5.83 8.99 4.42
C ASP A 121 6.96 8.87 3.38
N ASN A 122 7.12 9.91 2.54
CA ASN A 122 8.21 10.13 1.58
C ASN A 122 8.13 9.45 0.20
N LEU A 123 7.22 8.51 -0.08
CA LEU A 123 7.13 7.95 -1.45
C LEU A 123 6.49 8.93 -2.46
N SER A 124 5.54 9.73 -2.00
CA SER A 124 4.88 10.73 -2.86
C SER A 124 5.87 11.79 -3.35
N GLY A 125 5.70 12.24 -4.59
CA GLY A 125 6.59 13.21 -5.22
C GLY A 125 6.65 13.09 -6.74
N LEU A 126 7.44 13.97 -7.33
CA LEU A 126 7.84 13.86 -8.74
C LEU A 126 9.23 13.23 -8.79
N TRP A 127 9.34 12.18 -9.58
CA TRP A 127 10.52 11.38 -9.78
C TRP A 127 10.91 11.42 -11.26
N ARG A 128 12.20 11.51 -11.55
CA ARG A 128 12.72 11.52 -12.93
C ARG A 128 13.94 10.60 -13.02
N SER A 129 14.01 9.82 -14.09
CA SER A 129 15.09 8.86 -14.32
C SER A 129 16.43 9.56 -14.39
N ASN A 130 17.37 9.04 -13.62
CA ASN A 130 18.79 9.32 -13.75
C ASN A 130 19.48 8.24 -14.59
N SER A 131 19.10 6.97 -14.39
CA SER A 131 19.50 5.84 -15.23
C SER A 131 18.35 4.84 -15.36
N ILE A 132 18.34 4.14 -16.49
CA ILE A 132 17.44 3.02 -16.78
C ILE A 132 18.33 1.97 -17.46
N GLU A 133 18.40 0.78 -16.89
CA GLU A 133 19.27 -0.31 -17.34
C GLU A 133 18.47 -1.63 -17.33
N GLY A 134 18.82 -2.57 -18.21
CA GLY A 134 18.19 -3.89 -18.27
C GLY A 134 18.17 -4.50 -19.66
N ASP A 135 18.10 -5.84 -19.71
CA ASP A 135 18.20 -6.61 -20.96
C ASP A 135 16.96 -6.44 -21.88
N ASP A 136 15.79 -6.17 -21.31
CA ASP A 136 14.52 -5.90 -22.03
C ASP A 136 14.12 -4.41 -22.03
N VAL A 137 15.02 -3.52 -21.61
CA VAL A 137 14.80 -2.08 -21.82
C VAL A 137 14.96 -1.85 -23.32
N SER A 138 13.86 -1.56 -24.00
CA SER A 138 13.90 -1.13 -25.40
C SER A 138 14.98 -0.03 -25.54
N GLU A 139 15.94 -0.25 -26.44
CA GLU A 139 17.02 0.70 -26.75
C GLU A 139 16.48 2.11 -27.06
N ASP A 140 15.20 2.20 -27.37
CA ASP A 140 14.46 3.40 -27.71
C ASP A 140 13.96 4.19 -26.48
N VAL A 141 14.21 3.82 -25.22
CA VAL A 141 13.75 4.59 -24.04
C VAL A 141 14.84 5.57 -23.55
N ASP A 142 14.59 6.88 -23.67
CA ASP A 142 15.55 7.93 -23.31
C ASP A 142 15.25 8.61 -21.95
N GLY A 143 14.07 8.33 -21.35
CA GLY A 143 13.76 8.83 -20.02
C GLY A 143 12.38 8.48 -19.49
N VAL A 144 12.28 8.41 -18.16
CA VAL A 144 11.04 8.13 -17.42
C VAL A 144 10.80 9.23 -16.39
N SER A 145 9.57 9.72 -16.30
CA SER A 145 9.09 10.55 -15.19
C SER A 145 7.92 9.88 -14.51
N LEU A 146 7.97 9.77 -13.18
CA LEU A 146 6.92 9.18 -12.37
C LEU A 146 6.45 10.19 -11.33
N LYS A 147 5.17 10.54 -11.35
CA LYS A 147 4.53 11.35 -10.33
C LYS A 147 3.65 10.45 -9.47
N LEU A 148 3.95 10.37 -8.18
CA LEU A 148 3.15 9.65 -7.17
C LEU A 148 2.48 10.67 -6.26
N ARG A 149 1.14 10.68 -6.24
CA ARG A 149 0.37 11.63 -5.43
C ARG A 149 -0.01 11.05 -4.07
N PRO A 150 -0.27 11.91 -3.06
CA PRO A 150 -0.72 11.48 -1.75
C PRO A 150 -2.05 10.69 -1.71
N ASP A 151 -2.85 10.78 -2.76
CA ASP A 151 -4.14 10.11 -2.91
C ASP A 151 -4.04 8.85 -3.80
N PHE A 152 -2.90 8.16 -3.82
CA PHE A 152 -2.70 6.90 -4.55
C PHE A 152 -2.87 7.00 -6.07
N LEU A 153 -2.92 8.21 -6.64
CA LEU A 153 -2.91 8.44 -8.08
C LEU A 153 -1.48 8.58 -8.60
N PHE A 154 -1.21 8.01 -9.78
CA PHE A 154 0.06 8.19 -10.47
C PHE A 154 -0.09 8.73 -11.89
N ALA A 155 0.98 9.35 -12.36
CA ALA A 155 1.22 9.59 -13.78
C ALA A 155 2.65 9.20 -14.12
N MET A 156 2.82 8.30 -15.09
CA MET A 156 4.11 7.87 -15.61
C MET A 156 4.24 8.32 -17.05
N GLN A 157 5.35 8.96 -17.38
CA GLN A 157 5.66 9.42 -18.71
C GLN A 157 6.96 8.75 -19.15
N VAL A 158 6.87 7.98 -20.23
CA VAL A 158 8.03 7.36 -20.89
C VAL A 158 8.29 8.14 -22.16
N ARG A 159 9.52 8.62 -22.32
CA ARG A 159 10.00 9.25 -23.54
C ARG A 159 10.92 8.24 -24.24
N GLY A 160 10.79 8.21 -25.56
CA GLY A 160 11.68 7.46 -26.41
C GLY A 160 12.59 8.33 -27.27
N ASP A 161 13.61 7.70 -27.82
CA ASP A 161 14.69 8.25 -28.64
C ASP A 161 14.21 9.10 -29.85
N SER A 162 13.09 8.73 -30.44
CA SER A 162 12.39 9.40 -31.54
C SER A 162 11.59 10.64 -31.10
N GLY A 163 11.62 10.98 -29.81
CA GLY A 163 10.80 12.02 -29.20
C GLY A 163 9.35 11.57 -28.93
N ARG A 164 9.02 10.31 -29.20
CA ARG A 164 7.70 9.75 -28.87
C ARG A 164 7.50 9.71 -27.36
N LEU A 165 6.29 10.03 -26.93
CA LEU A 165 6.00 10.27 -25.52
C LEU A 165 4.71 9.51 -25.17
N VAL A 166 4.83 8.53 -24.29
CA VAL A 166 3.72 7.70 -23.81
C VAL A 166 3.43 8.06 -22.36
N THR A 167 2.16 8.30 -22.04
CA THR A 167 1.73 8.64 -20.68
C THR A 167 0.74 7.61 -20.17
N HIS A 168 1.07 6.96 -19.05
CA HIS A 168 0.18 6.11 -18.29
C HIS A 168 -0.33 6.87 -17.06
N ARG A 169 -1.60 6.71 -16.75
CA ARG A 169 -2.23 7.26 -15.54
C ARG A 169 -3.11 6.21 -14.90
N GLY A 170 -3.15 6.23 -13.58
CA GLY A 170 -3.95 5.28 -12.84
C GLY A 170 -3.73 5.40 -11.35
N VAL A 171 -3.86 4.26 -10.68
CA VAL A 171 -3.70 4.12 -9.24
C VAL A 171 -2.46 3.31 -8.92
N TYR A 172 -1.79 3.64 -7.82
CA TYR A 172 -0.68 2.86 -7.31
C TYR A 172 -0.98 2.33 -5.92
N LEU A 173 -0.38 1.19 -5.58
CA LEU A 173 -0.45 0.60 -4.25
C LEU A 173 0.94 0.11 -3.83
N VAL A 174 1.11 0.00 -2.52
CA VAL A 174 2.36 -0.43 -1.90
C VAL A 174 2.06 -1.55 -0.91
N GLU A 175 2.85 -2.61 -0.97
CA GLU A 175 2.85 -3.68 0.03
C GLU A 175 4.29 -4.12 0.30
N GLY A 176 4.76 -3.96 1.54
CA GLY A 176 6.18 -4.15 1.85
C GLY A 176 7.06 -3.21 1.01
N ASP A 177 8.00 -3.79 0.28
CA ASP A 177 8.89 -3.14 -0.68
C ASP A 177 8.39 -3.23 -2.13
N HIS A 178 7.14 -3.61 -2.35
CA HIS A 178 6.57 -3.72 -3.69
C HIS A 178 5.69 -2.51 -4.01
N LEU A 179 5.93 -1.89 -5.17
CA LEU A 179 5.12 -0.87 -5.79
C LEU A 179 4.39 -1.47 -6.99
N MET A 180 3.07 -1.31 -7.03
CA MET A 180 2.28 -1.71 -8.19
C MET A 180 1.53 -0.52 -8.77
N LEU A 181 1.66 -0.36 -10.08
CA LEU A 181 0.95 0.62 -10.90
C LEU A 181 -0.18 -0.09 -11.65
N ILE A 182 -1.41 0.38 -11.49
CA ILE A 182 -2.60 -0.16 -12.17
C ILE A 182 -3.19 0.93 -13.05
N TYR A 183 -3.26 0.68 -14.34
CA TYR A 183 -3.75 1.60 -15.35
C TYR A 183 -4.57 0.87 -16.41
N LYS A 184 -5.18 1.62 -17.33
CA LYS A 184 -6.16 1.07 -18.28
C LYS A 184 -5.61 -0.08 -19.14
N GLU A 185 -4.34 0.01 -19.53
CA GLU A 185 -3.70 -0.96 -20.41
C GLU A 185 -3.03 -2.13 -19.66
N GLY A 186 -2.99 -2.11 -18.33
CA GLY A 186 -2.40 -3.22 -17.57
C GLY A 186 -1.96 -2.89 -16.15
N ARG A 187 -1.18 -3.80 -15.58
CA ARG A 187 -0.55 -3.71 -14.26
C ARG A 187 0.95 -3.81 -14.43
N HIS A 188 1.69 -3.02 -13.67
CA HIS A 188 3.15 -3.09 -13.58
C HIS A 188 3.56 -3.20 -12.12
N SER A 189 4.36 -4.20 -11.76
CA SER A 189 4.88 -4.38 -10.40
C SER A 189 6.39 -4.21 -10.42
N SER A 190 6.93 -3.56 -9.39
CA SER A 190 8.37 -3.42 -9.16
C SER A 190 8.63 -3.55 -7.67
N GLN A 191 9.78 -4.10 -7.29
CA GLN A 191 10.36 -3.80 -5.98
C GLN A 191 10.84 -2.35 -5.99
N TYR A 192 10.73 -1.67 -4.87
CA TYR A 192 11.22 -0.31 -4.70
C TYR A 192 12.12 -0.17 -3.47
N GLN A 193 13.18 0.62 -3.62
CA GLN A 193 14.03 1.05 -2.51
C GLN A 193 14.05 2.56 -2.48
N LEU A 194 13.72 3.13 -1.32
CA LEU A 194 13.64 4.57 -1.12
C LEU A 194 14.77 5.05 -0.21
N ALA A 195 15.63 5.92 -0.73
CA ALA A 195 16.71 6.57 0.01
C ALA A 195 16.62 8.09 -0.19
N ALA A 196 15.92 8.78 0.72
CA ALA A 196 15.65 10.23 0.68
C ALA A 196 15.12 10.71 -0.68
N ASP A 197 16.02 11.18 -1.55
CA ASP A 197 15.71 11.73 -2.87
C ASP A 197 15.99 10.74 -4.01
N THR A 198 16.33 9.50 -3.71
CA THR A 198 16.52 8.44 -4.70
C THR A 198 15.46 7.35 -4.54
N LEU A 199 14.78 7.02 -5.63
CA LEU A 199 13.84 5.90 -5.75
C LEU A 199 14.39 4.92 -6.78
N ARG A 200 14.82 3.76 -6.33
CA ARG A 200 15.23 2.65 -7.20
C ARG A 200 14.05 1.72 -7.39
N LEU A 201 13.73 1.40 -8.64
CA LEU A 201 12.71 0.43 -9.02
C LEU A 201 13.40 -0.75 -9.72
N THR A 202 13.06 -1.96 -9.30
CA THR A 202 13.61 -3.19 -9.89
C THR A 202 12.46 -4.12 -10.25
N ASN A 203 12.50 -4.69 -11.45
CA ASN A 203 11.55 -5.69 -11.91
C ASN A 203 12.30 -6.93 -12.38
N ASP A 204 12.27 -7.97 -11.55
CA ASP A 204 12.96 -9.24 -11.81
C ASP A 204 12.38 -10.01 -13.01
N VAL A 205 11.11 -9.75 -13.38
CA VAL A 205 10.43 -10.44 -14.49
C VAL A 205 10.93 -9.96 -15.85
N PHE A 206 11.30 -8.68 -15.96
CA PHE A 206 11.78 -8.06 -17.20
C PHE A 206 13.23 -7.58 -17.10
N GLY A 207 13.95 -7.94 -16.03
CA GLY A 207 15.34 -7.55 -15.81
C GLY A 207 15.60 -6.03 -15.84
N MET A 208 14.59 -5.21 -15.51
CA MET A 208 14.67 -3.76 -15.63
C MET A 208 14.96 -3.11 -14.28
N GLU A 209 15.95 -2.23 -14.25
CA GLU A 209 16.27 -1.36 -13.14
C GLU A 209 16.16 0.11 -13.55
N ALA A 210 15.44 0.90 -12.76
CA ALA A 210 15.36 2.35 -12.94
C ALA A 210 15.75 3.07 -11.65
N VAL A 211 16.73 3.97 -11.74
CA VAL A 211 17.10 4.86 -10.63
C VAL A 211 16.53 6.23 -10.92
N LEU A 212 15.59 6.66 -10.08
CA LEU A 212 14.89 7.94 -10.20
C LEU A 212 15.35 8.91 -9.11
N GLN A 213 15.48 10.19 -9.47
CA GLN A 213 15.78 11.28 -8.55
C GLN A 213 14.53 12.13 -8.29
N ARG A 214 14.32 12.47 -7.02
CA ARG A 214 13.22 13.35 -6.60
C ARG A 214 13.45 14.74 -7.14
N GLN A 215 12.43 15.28 -7.78
CA GLN A 215 12.40 16.66 -8.23
C GLN A 215 11.82 17.50 -7.11
N ARG A 216 12.60 18.45 -6.59
CA ARG A 216 12.09 19.48 -5.68
C ARG A 216 11.38 20.54 -6.54
N GLN A 217 10.21 21.00 -6.12
CA GLN A 217 9.62 22.18 -6.74
C GLN A 217 10.53 23.37 -6.38
N GLU A 218 11.08 24.02 -7.39
CA GLU A 218 11.69 25.35 -7.26
C GLU A 218 10.60 26.41 -7.04
#